data_AF-A0AAP0QLT7-F1
#
_entry.id   AF-A0AAP0QLT7-F1
#
_cell.length_a   1.000
_cell.length_b   1.000
_cell.length_c   1.000
_cell.angle_alpha   90.00
_cell.angle_beta   90.00
_cell.angle_gamma   90.00
#
_symmetry.space_group_name_H-M   'P 1'
#
loop_
_entity.id
_entity.type
_entity.pdbx_description
1 polymer ?
#
loop_
_entity_poly.entity_id
_entity_poly.type
_entity_poly.pdbx_seq_one_letter_code
_entity_poly.pdbx_strand_id
1 'polypeptide(L)'
;MNAKALYKEMFKTKFTFEHCWNILRHHPKWLTNNQAKRGKKKGLISASSPGISSSSTAKTPINLDENDNGDTNFVDLERPFGKKSEKLKIREKNFNPLVTILEEMRADQKEERARKADMNEKKYLLEKEILEIEKRKADLEELREEEKIMRMETSGMPLIFKNIIIIVKWRSLKKK
;
A
#
# COMPACT_ATOMS: atom_id res chain seq x y z
N MET A 1 -10.38 -17.00 -17.48
CA MET A 1 -9.61 -17.39 -16.29
C MET A 1 -8.83 -16.18 -15.77
N ASN A 2 -8.81 -15.95 -14.46
CA ASN A 2 -8.16 -14.77 -13.86
C ASN A 2 -6.70 -15.12 -13.50
N ALA A 3 -5.72 -14.46 -14.12
CA ALA A 3 -4.30 -14.73 -13.90
C ALA A 3 -3.88 -14.62 -12.42
N LYS A 4 -4.54 -13.72 -11.67
CA LYS A 4 -4.29 -13.53 -10.24
C LYS A 4 -4.73 -14.72 -9.38
N ALA A 5 -5.80 -15.41 -9.80
CA ALA A 5 -6.28 -16.61 -9.11
C ALA A 5 -5.30 -17.78 -9.31
N LEU A 6 -4.82 -17.98 -10.55
CA LEU A 6 -3.83 -19.02 -10.87
C LEU A 6 -2.51 -18.82 -10.11
N TYR A 7 -2.02 -17.58 -10.02
CA TYR A 7 -0.81 -17.29 -9.26
C TYR A 7 -0.97 -17.65 -7.78
N LYS A 8 -2.11 -17.29 -7.18
CA LYS A 8 -2.40 -17.61 -5.78
C LYS A 8 -2.52 -19.12 -5.55
N GLU A 9 -3.07 -19.84 -6.51
CA GLU A 9 -3.20 -21.30 -6.46
C GLU A 9 -1.83 -22.00 -6.54
N MET A 10 -0.96 -21.57 -7.46
CA MET A 10 0.37 -22.17 -7.65
C MET A 10 1.33 -21.85 -6.52
N PHE A 11 1.38 -20.58 -6.08
CA PHE A 11 2.40 -20.10 -5.15
C PHE A 11 1.88 -19.94 -3.72
N LYS A 12 0.59 -20.23 -3.47
CA LYS A 12 -0.11 -20.14 -2.18
C LYS A 12 0.08 -18.81 -1.43
N THR A 13 0.54 -17.79 -2.13
CA THR A 13 0.93 -16.49 -1.59
C THR A 13 0.28 -15.39 -2.41
N LYS A 14 0.14 -14.21 -1.80
CA LYS A 14 -0.34 -13.02 -2.52
C LYS A 14 0.79 -12.46 -3.37
N PHE A 15 0.46 -11.96 -4.57
CA PHE A 15 1.43 -11.34 -5.46
C PHE A 15 2.04 -10.10 -4.78
N THR A 16 3.35 -10.16 -4.50
CA THR A 16 4.07 -9.18 -3.69
C THR A 16 4.24 -7.83 -4.40
N PHE A 17 4.31 -7.83 -5.73
CA PHE A 17 4.48 -6.62 -6.55
C PHE A 17 3.18 -6.05 -7.10
N GLU A 18 2.03 -6.44 -6.54
CA GLU A 18 0.71 -5.95 -6.98
C GLU A 18 0.62 -4.43 -6.95
N HIS A 19 1.17 -3.82 -5.90
CA HIS A 19 1.18 -2.37 -5.73
C HIS A 19 2.03 -1.68 -6.80
N CYS A 20 3.25 -2.17 -7.04
CA CYS A 20 4.15 -1.66 -8.07
C CYS A 20 3.54 -1.80 -9.48
N TRP A 21 2.91 -2.93 -9.77
CA TRP A 21 2.21 -3.16 -11.04
C TRP A 21 1.08 -2.14 -11.25
N ASN A 22 0.27 -1.89 -10.22
CA ASN A 22 -0.84 -0.94 -10.31
C ASN A 22 -0.39 0.50 -10.49
N ILE A 23 0.79 0.87 -10.00
CA ILE A 23 1.41 2.18 -10.28
C ILE A 23 1.89 2.25 -11.73
N LEU A 24 2.63 1.25 -12.19
CA LEU A 24 3.27 1.26 -13.51
C LEU A 24 2.27 1.18 -14.67
N ARG A 25 1.18 0.41 -14.53
CA ARG A 25 0.19 0.22 -15.60
C ARG A 25 -0.53 1.50 -16.02
N HIS A 26 -0.60 2.50 -15.14
CA HIS A 26 -1.21 3.80 -15.41
C HIS A 26 -0.17 4.88 -15.77
N HIS A 27 1.10 4.50 -15.91
CA HIS A 27 2.15 5.45 -16.23
C HIS A 27 2.01 5.96 -17.68
N PRO A 28 2.02 7.28 -17.92
CA PRO A 28 1.68 7.87 -19.23
C PRO A 28 2.58 7.39 -20.37
N LYS A 29 3.87 7.12 -20.09
CA LYS A 29 4.83 6.52 -21.04
C LYS A 29 4.33 5.20 -21.66
N TRP A 30 3.46 4.46 -20.98
CA TRP A 30 2.99 3.13 -21.38
C TRP A 30 1.56 3.18 -21.94
N LEU A 31 0.78 4.22 -21.59
CA LEU A 31 -0.55 4.48 -22.16
C LEU A 31 -0.46 4.91 -23.63
N THR A 32 0.45 5.81 -23.99
CA THR A 32 0.61 6.29 -25.37
C THR A 32 0.93 5.16 -26.35
N ASN A 33 1.80 4.22 -25.94
CA ASN A 33 2.19 3.06 -26.75
C ASN A 33 1.04 2.04 -26.90
N ASN A 34 0.17 1.89 -25.90
CA ASN A 34 -0.99 0.99 -25.96
C ASN A 34 -2.13 1.58 -26.80
N GLN A 35 -2.35 2.90 -26.76
CA GLN A 35 -3.38 3.56 -27.58
C GLN A 35 -3.03 3.57 -29.08
N ALA A 36 -1.76 3.83 -29.42
CA ALA A 36 -1.29 3.81 -30.81
C ALA A 36 -1.47 2.44 -31.51
N LYS A 37 -1.48 1.34 -30.74
CA LYS A 37 -1.71 -0.02 -31.23
C LYS A 37 -3.19 -0.40 -31.34
N ARG A 38 -4.09 0.30 -30.63
CA ARG A 38 -5.54 0.04 -30.64
C ARG A 38 -6.28 0.85 -31.72
N GLY A 39 -5.69 1.94 -32.22
CA GLY A 39 -6.27 2.77 -33.28
C GLY A 39 -6.20 2.21 -34.71
N LYS A 40 -5.43 1.14 -34.97
CA LYS A 40 -5.19 0.63 -36.35
C LYS A 40 -6.10 -0.52 -36.79
N LYS A 41 -7.25 -0.72 -36.14
CA LYS A 41 -8.23 -1.77 -36.52
C LYS A 41 -9.64 -1.22 -36.70
N LYS A 42 -9.85 -0.29 -37.64
CA LYS A 42 -11.12 -0.11 -38.38
C LYS A 42 -10.80 0.53 -39.73
N GLY A 43 -10.73 -0.27 -40.79
CA GLY A 43 -10.63 0.19 -42.16
C GLY A 43 -12.00 0.19 -42.85
N LEU A 44 -12.08 0.97 -43.95
CA LEU A 44 -12.98 0.84 -45.12
C LEU A 44 -14.48 1.06 -44.82
N ILE A 45 -15.34 1.79 -45.56
CA ILE A 45 -15.51 2.24 -46.97
C ILE A 45 -16.54 3.41 -46.87
N SER A 46 -16.48 4.53 -47.61
CA SER A 46 -17.39 4.83 -48.75
C SER A 46 -17.33 6.32 -49.12
N ALA A 47 -17.34 6.57 -50.42
CA ALA A 47 -17.08 7.83 -51.11
C ALA A 47 -18.29 8.78 -51.23
N SER A 48 -18.05 10.08 -51.37
CA SER A 48 -18.56 10.91 -52.48
C SER A 48 -17.85 12.28 -52.54
N SER A 49 -17.59 12.74 -53.77
CA SER A 49 -16.74 13.83 -54.30
C SER A 49 -17.53 15.18 -54.39
N PRO A 50 -17.15 16.28 -55.10
CA PRO A 50 -15.94 16.58 -55.92
C PRO A 50 -15.40 18.05 -55.94
N GLY A 51 -14.23 18.21 -56.59
CA GLY A 51 -13.77 19.43 -57.28
C GLY A 51 -12.66 20.19 -56.55
N ILE A 52 -11.46 20.44 -57.08
CA ILE A 52 -11.08 20.82 -58.44
C ILE A 52 -9.65 20.28 -58.75
N SER A 53 -9.52 19.62 -59.91
CA SER A 53 -8.45 19.58 -60.94
C SER A 53 -7.15 20.39 -60.68
N SER A 54 -5.91 20.00 -61.04
CA SER A 54 -5.42 18.96 -61.94
C SER A 54 -3.93 18.63 -61.65
N SER A 55 -3.56 17.42 -62.02
CA SER A 55 -2.30 16.70 -61.88
C SER A 55 -1.23 17.08 -62.92
N SER A 56 0.05 16.90 -62.58
CA SER A 56 1.10 16.24 -63.41
C SER A 56 2.46 16.30 -62.70
N THR A 57 2.79 15.34 -61.83
CA THR A 57 3.63 14.15 -62.09
C THR A 57 5.15 14.43 -62.08
N ALA A 58 5.81 13.87 -61.07
CA ALA A 58 7.26 13.78 -60.88
C ALA A 58 7.96 12.85 -61.89
N LYS A 59 9.29 13.03 -62.07
CA LYS A 59 10.37 12.00 -62.00
C LYS A 59 11.72 12.53 -62.57
N THR A 60 12.75 12.57 -61.71
CA THR A 60 14.21 12.20 -61.85
C THR A 60 14.97 12.39 -63.19
N PRO A 61 16.32 12.60 -63.27
CA PRO A 61 17.39 12.16 -62.35
C PRO A 61 18.57 13.16 -62.11
N ILE A 62 19.53 12.74 -61.28
CA ILE A 62 20.87 13.32 -61.04
C ILE A 62 21.67 13.43 -62.35
N ASN A 63 22.32 14.58 -62.59
CA ASN A 63 23.55 14.69 -63.39
C ASN A 63 24.46 15.76 -62.79
N LEU A 64 25.72 15.36 -62.54
CA LEU A 64 26.86 16.25 -62.37
C LEU A 64 27.19 16.85 -63.73
N ASP A 65 27.34 18.17 -63.82
CA ASP A 65 28.35 18.76 -64.70
C ASP A 65 28.69 20.18 -64.25
N GLU A 66 29.97 20.49 -64.36
CA GLU A 66 30.58 21.80 -64.15
C GLU A 66 29.99 22.82 -65.15
N ASN A 67 29.79 24.06 -64.72
CA ASN A 67 30.43 25.19 -65.38
C ASN A 67 30.25 26.46 -64.55
N ASP A 68 31.40 26.99 -64.13
CA ASP A 68 31.79 28.40 -64.02
C ASP A 68 30.69 29.46 -64.23
N ASN A 69 30.59 30.38 -63.26
CA ASN A 69 30.59 31.83 -63.51
C ASN A 69 30.47 32.59 -62.17
N GLY A 70 31.60 33.13 -61.73
CA GLY A 70 31.76 34.48 -61.16
C GLY A 70 30.80 35.01 -60.07
N ASP A 71 31.44 35.39 -58.97
CA ASP A 71 31.34 36.73 -58.35
C ASP A 71 30.59 36.88 -57.00
N THR A 72 31.41 37.16 -55.99
CA THR A 72 31.17 38.02 -54.82
C THR A 72 30.29 37.57 -53.64
N ASN A 73 30.90 37.71 -52.46
CA ASN A 73 30.31 37.90 -51.12
C ASN A 73 29.92 36.64 -50.33
N PHE A 74 30.93 35.94 -49.83
CA PHE A 74 30.84 35.10 -48.63
C PHE A 74 30.56 36.00 -47.41
N VAL A 75 29.29 36.14 -47.04
CA VAL A 75 28.89 36.69 -45.74
C VAL A 75 28.88 35.51 -44.76
N ASP A 76 29.90 35.43 -43.91
CA ASP A 76 29.93 34.51 -42.78
C ASP A 76 28.89 34.98 -41.75
N LEU A 77 27.66 34.44 -41.82
CA LEU A 77 26.67 34.64 -40.77
C LEU A 77 27.02 33.74 -39.58
N GLU A 78 27.94 34.23 -38.76
CA GLU A 78 28.30 33.62 -37.48
C GLU A 78 27.03 33.45 -36.61
N ARG A 79 26.81 32.22 -36.16
CA ARG A 79 25.65 31.82 -35.36
C ARG A 79 25.64 32.61 -34.04
N PRO A 80 24.54 33.26 -33.62
CA PRO A 80 24.54 34.08 -32.42
C PRO A 80 24.81 33.24 -31.17
N PHE A 81 25.76 33.69 -30.35
CA PHE A 81 26.11 33.08 -29.08
C PHE A 81 24.89 33.04 -28.14
N GLY A 82 24.54 31.83 -27.69
CA GLY A 82 23.43 31.61 -26.79
C GLY A 82 23.68 32.22 -25.41
N LYS A 83 22.79 33.11 -24.97
CA LYS A 83 22.78 33.69 -23.61
C LYS A 83 22.57 32.57 -22.57
N LYS A 84 23.63 32.25 -21.83
CA LYS A 84 23.66 31.14 -20.86
C LYS A 84 23.71 31.60 -19.39
N SER A 85 23.23 32.79 -19.06
CA SER A 85 23.40 33.39 -17.72
C SER A 85 22.12 33.66 -16.91
N GLU A 86 20.93 33.27 -17.38
CA GLU A 86 19.66 33.56 -16.66
C GLU A 86 18.94 32.33 -16.09
N LYS A 87 19.65 31.23 -15.79
CA LYS A 87 19.05 30.04 -15.16
C LYS A 87 19.44 29.81 -13.70
N LEU A 88 20.14 30.74 -13.05
CA LEU A 88 20.70 30.52 -11.70
C LEU A 88 20.19 31.49 -10.62
N LYS A 89 19.14 32.29 -10.86
CA LYS A 89 18.58 33.23 -9.86
C LYS A 89 17.08 33.09 -9.62
N ILE A 90 16.53 31.88 -9.74
CA ILE A 90 15.19 31.53 -9.24
C ILE A 90 15.32 30.28 -8.37
N ARG A 91 16.09 30.41 -7.28
CA ARG A 91 16.18 29.41 -6.21
C ARG A 91 16.00 30.10 -4.86
N GLU A 92 15.08 31.05 -4.78
CA GLU A 92 14.62 31.57 -3.51
C GLU A 92 13.10 31.56 -3.51
N LYS A 93 12.56 30.83 -2.52
CA LYS A 93 11.13 30.73 -2.16
C LYS A 93 10.23 29.96 -3.12
N ASN A 94 10.55 28.70 -3.38
CA ASN A 94 9.51 27.72 -3.74
C ASN A 94 8.82 27.26 -2.45
N PHE A 95 7.76 27.95 -2.04
CA PHE A 95 6.75 27.34 -1.18
C PHE A 95 6.18 26.17 -1.98
N ASN A 96 6.66 24.96 -1.70
CA ASN A 96 6.27 23.79 -2.46
C ASN A 96 5.11 23.15 -1.69
N PRO A 97 3.84 23.40 -2.08
CA PRO A 97 2.67 22.93 -1.33
C PRO A 97 2.67 21.41 -1.11
N LEU A 98 3.38 20.67 -1.96
CA LEU A 98 3.60 19.24 -1.81
C LEU A 98 4.38 18.87 -0.54
N VAL A 99 5.36 19.69 -0.12
CA VAL A 99 6.15 19.43 1.10
C VAL A 99 5.29 19.60 2.34
N THR A 100 4.44 20.65 2.37
CA THR A 100 3.49 20.89 3.45
C THR A 100 2.50 19.73 3.59
N ILE A 101 1.91 19.26 2.48
CA ILE A 101 0.98 18.12 2.49
C ILE A 101 1.67 16.85 3.03
N LEU A 102 2.93 16.60 2.66
CA LEU A 102 3.68 15.44 3.14
C LEU A 102 4.01 15.52 4.65
N GLU A 103 4.25 16.73 5.16
CA GLU A 103 4.45 16.96 6.60
C GLU A 103 3.17 16.76 7.39
N GLU A 104 2.03 17.26 6.90
CA GLU A 104 0.70 17.04 7.49
C GLU A 104 0.38 15.54 7.55
N MET A 105 0.52 14.81 6.43
CA MET A 105 0.30 13.36 6.41
C MET A 105 1.20 12.60 7.38
N ARG A 106 2.43 13.06 7.59
CA ARG A 106 3.35 12.45 8.57
C ARG A 106 2.91 12.75 10.00
N ALA A 107 2.44 13.97 10.27
CA ALA A 107 1.91 14.38 11.56
C ALA A 107 0.67 13.55 11.91
N ASP A 108 -0.29 13.43 11.00
CA ASP A 108 -1.51 12.61 11.18
C ASP A 108 -1.17 11.15 11.47
N GLN A 109 -0.23 10.56 10.72
CA GLN A 109 0.22 9.19 10.98
C GLN A 109 0.92 9.04 12.32
N LYS A 110 1.62 10.07 12.81
CA LYS A 110 2.27 10.04 14.12
C LYS A 110 1.22 10.14 15.23
N GLU A 111 0.23 11.02 15.05
CA GLU A 111 -0.88 11.20 15.99
C GLU A 111 -1.73 9.92 16.10
N GLU A 112 -2.12 9.32 14.98
CA GLU A 112 -2.90 8.07 14.99
C GLU A 112 -2.12 6.92 15.64
N ARG A 113 -0.81 6.85 15.41
CA ARG A 113 0.05 5.88 16.11
C ARG A 113 0.11 6.12 17.62
N ALA A 114 0.20 7.38 18.04
CA ALA A 114 0.18 7.74 19.45
C ALA A 114 -1.18 7.42 20.10
N ARG A 115 -2.29 7.76 19.44
CA ARG A 115 -3.65 7.44 19.89
C ARG A 115 -3.85 5.93 20.03
N LYS A 116 -3.38 5.16 19.05
CA LYS A 116 -3.45 3.69 19.12
C LYS A 116 -2.58 3.11 20.23
N ALA A 117 -1.41 3.69 20.49
CA ALA A 117 -0.55 3.28 21.60
C ALA A 117 -1.23 3.52 22.96
N ASP A 118 -1.81 4.70 23.17
CA ASP A 118 -2.58 5.05 24.39
C ASP A 118 -3.78 4.11 24.59
N MET A 119 -4.54 3.83 23.52
CA MET A 119 -5.65 2.87 23.58
C MET A 119 -5.18 1.45 23.91
N ASN A 120 -4.05 1.02 23.37
CA ASN A 120 -3.47 -0.29 23.66
C ASN A 120 -3.00 -0.39 25.12
N GLU A 121 -2.40 0.67 25.65
CA GLU A 121 -1.96 0.74 27.05
C GLU A 121 -3.15 0.68 28.01
N LYS A 122 -4.20 1.47 27.75
CA LYS A 122 -5.47 1.41 28.51
C LYS A 122 -6.09 0.01 28.48
N LYS A 123 -6.10 -0.63 27.30
CA LYS A 123 -6.60 -2.00 27.15
C LYS A 123 -5.77 -2.98 27.98
N TYR A 124 -4.44 -2.87 27.97
CA TYR A 124 -3.56 -3.73 28.76
C TYR A 124 -3.80 -3.58 30.27
N LEU A 125 -3.99 -2.35 30.75
CA LEU A 125 -4.30 -2.10 32.16
C LEU A 125 -5.64 -2.70 32.58
N LEU A 126 -6.67 -2.53 31.74
CA LEU A 126 -8.00 -3.12 31.97
C LEU A 126 -7.92 -4.65 32.03
N GLU A 127 -7.21 -5.28 31.07
CA GLU A 127 -7.03 -6.73 31.03
C GLU A 127 -6.35 -7.26 32.31
N LYS A 128 -5.33 -6.54 32.78
CA LYS A 128 -4.63 -6.87 34.03
C LYS A 128 -5.56 -6.78 35.24
N GLU A 129 -6.41 -5.76 35.31
CA GLU A 129 -7.37 -5.60 36.40
C GLU A 129 -8.44 -6.71 36.38
N ILE A 130 -8.96 -7.06 35.19
CA ILE A 130 -9.91 -8.16 35.02
C ILE A 130 -9.30 -9.47 35.52
N LEU A 131 -8.06 -9.75 35.14
CA LEU A 131 -7.35 -10.98 35.54
C LEU A 131 -7.13 -11.04 37.06
N GLU A 132 -6.84 -9.91 37.71
CA GLU A 132 -6.71 -9.84 39.17
C GLU A 132 -8.06 -10.06 39.88
N ILE A 133 -9.14 -9.48 39.35
CA ILE A 133 -10.50 -9.70 39.88
C ILE A 133 -10.89 -11.17 39.73
N GLU A 134 -10.60 -11.78 38.58
CA GLU A 134 -10.91 -13.18 38.31
C GLU A 134 -10.15 -14.10 39.26
N LYS A 135 -8.86 -13.85 39.49
CA LYS A 135 -8.06 -14.59 40.47
C LYS A 135 -8.64 -14.46 41.88
N ARG A 136 -8.94 -13.24 42.33
CA ARG A 136 -9.56 -13.02 43.65
C ARG A 136 -10.91 -13.74 43.76
N LYS A 137 -11.71 -13.76 42.70
CA LYS A 137 -12.99 -14.50 42.68
C LYS A 137 -12.77 -16.01 42.79
N ALA A 138 -11.79 -16.56 42.08
CA ALA A 138 -11.43 -17.98 42.18
C ALA A 138 -10.96 -18.34 43.59
N ASP A 139 -10.13 -17.50 44.21
CA ASP A 139 -9.64 -17.73 45.59
C ASP A 139 -10.81 -17.69 46.60
N LEU A 140 -11.76 -16.76 46.43
CA LEU A 140 -12.96 -16.67 47.27
C LEU A 140 -13.91 -17.85 47.05
N GLU A 141 -14.00 -18.37 45.82
CA GLU A 141 -14.75 -19.57 45.48
C GLU A 141 -14.17 -20.79 46.19
N GLU A 142 -12.85 -21.00 46.08
CA GLU A 142 -12.14 -22.10 46.74
C GLU A 142 -12.36 -22.04 48.25
N LEU A 143 -12.20 -20.87 48.87
CA LEU A 143 -12.45 -20.70 50.31
C LEU A 143 -13.88 -21.07 50.69
N ARG A 144 -14.88 -20.71 49.87
CA ARG A 144 -16.28 -21.04 50.13
C ARG A 144 -16.55 -22.55 50.01
N GLU A 145 -15.94 -23.21 49.03
CA GLU A 145 -16.03 -24.66 48.87
C GLU A 145 -15.35 -25.39 50.04
N GLU A 146 -14.15 -24.94 50.44
CA GLU A 146 -13.45 -25.46 51.62
C GLU A 146 -14.31 -25.29 52.88
N GLU A 147 -14.91 -24.12 53.08
CA GLU A 147 -15.80 -23.85 54.22
C GLU A 147 -17.04 -24.75 54.21
N LYS A 148 -17.63 -25.00 53.03
CA LYS A 148 -18.75 -25.92 52.85
C LYS A 148 -18.35 -27.35 53.20
N ILE A 149 -17.18 -27.81 52.75
CA ILE A 149 -16.64 -29.13 53.08
C ILE A 149 -16.41 -29.23 54.59
N MET A 150 -15.80 -28.22 55.22
CA MET A 150 -15.51 -28.16 56.66
C MET A 150 -16.77 -28.29 57.52
N ARG A 151 -17.86 -27.61 57.15
CA ARG A 151 -19.15 -27.65 57.87
C ARG A 151 -20.00 -28.89 57.58
N MET A 152 -19.65 -29.71 56.60
CA MET A 152 -20.45 -30.87 56.23
C MET A 152 -20.39 -31.95 57.33
N GLU A 153 -21.57 -32.36 57.83
CA GLU A 153 -21.71 -33.47 58.78
C GLU A 153 -21.59 -34.82 58.08
N THR A 154 -20.87 -35.76 58.72
CA THR A 154 -20.55 -37.08 58.14
C THR A 154 -21.22 -38.24 58.89
N SER A 155 -22.02 -37.97 59.93
CA SER A 155 -22.62 -39.00 60.79
C SER A 155 -23.49 -40.00 60.02
N GLY A 156 -24.19 -39.57 58.97
CA GLY A 156 -25.10 -40.41 58.15
C GLY A 156 -24.56 -40.93 56.81
N MET A 157 -23.30 -40.68 56.44
CA MET A 157 -22.78 -41.08 55.11
C MET A 157 -22.19 -42.51 55.07
N PRO A 158 -22.09 -43.18 53.90
CA PRO A 158 -21.31 -44.41 53.77
C PRO A 158 -19.81 -44.17 54.08
N LEU A 159 -19.13 -45.18 54.66
CA LEU A 159 -17.73 -45.06 55.12
C LEU A 159 -16.76 -44.53 54.05
N ILE A 160 -16.93 -44.95 52.78
CA ILE A 160 -16.08 -44.52 51.67
C ILE A 160 -16.13 -42.99 51.49
N PHE A 161 -17.32 -42.38 51.57
CA PHE A 161 -17.50 -40.94 51.43
C PHE A 161 -17.05 -40.18 52.68
N LYS A 162 -17.26 -40.75 53.87
CA LYS A 162 -16.73 -40.18 55.13
C LYS A 162 -15.21 -40.04 55.07
N ASN A 163 -14.51 -41.10 54.65
CA ASN A 163 -13.04 -41.10 54.57
C ASN A 163 -12.52 -40.05 53.59
N ILE A 164 -13.15 -39.90 52.42
CA ILE A 164 -12.80 -38.88 51.43
C ILE A 164 -12.92 -37.47 52.03
N ILE A 165 -14.06 -37.16 52.66
CA ILE A 165 -14.28 -35.84 53.26
C ILE A 165 -13.29 -35.55 54.38
N ILE A 166 -12.97 -36.55 55.23
CA ILE A 166 -11.97 -36.41 56.30
C ILE A 166 -10.58 -36.09 55.72
N ILE A 167 -10.17 -36.80 54.67
CA ILE A 167 -8.88 -36.56 54.00
C ILE A 167 -8.83 -35.14 53.42
N VAL A 168 -9.91 -34.69 52.79
CA VAL A 168 -9.99 -33.33 52.22
C VAL A 168 -9.97 -32.26 53.32
N LYS A 169 -10.74 -32.43 54.42
CA LYS A 169 -10.69 -31.53 55.59
C LYS A 169 -9.28 -31.44 56.17
N TRP A 170 -8.60 -32.58 56.33
CA TRP A 170 -7.22 -32.62 56.87
C TRP A 170 -6.21 -31.94 55.94
N ARG A 171 -6.35 -32.11 54.62
CA ARG A 171 -5.51 -31.44 53.62
C ARG A 171 -5.72 -29.92 53.62
N SER A 172 -6.96 -29.43 53.72
CA SER A 172 -7.26 -28.00 53.83
C SER A 172 -6.68 -27.39 55.11
N LEU A 173 -6.77 -28.09 56.26
CA LEU A 173 -6.17 -27.65 57.52
C LEU A 173 -4.65 -27.49 57.48
N LYS A 174 -3.94 -28.28 56.65
CA LYS A 174 -2.48 -28.17 56.45
C LYS A 174 -2.05 -27.07 55.47
N LYS A 175 -2.99 -26.49 54.72
CA LYS A 175 -2.72 -25.45 53.71
C LYS A 175 -2.64 -24.04 54.32
N LYS A 176 -3.17 -23.87 55.54
CA LYS A 176 -3.08 -22.65 56.34
C LYS A 176 -1.86 -22.66 57.24
#